data_AF-A0A7Y5PUF2-F1
#
_entry.id   AF-A0A7Y5PUF2-F1
#
_cell.length_a   1.000
_cell.length_b   1.000
_cell.length_c   1.000
_cell.angle_alpha   90.00
_cell.angle_beta   90.00
_cell.angle_gamma   90.00
#
_symmetry.space_group_name_H-M   'P 1'
#
loop_
_entity.id
_entity.type
_entity.pdbx_description
1 polymer ?
#
loop_
_entity_poly.entity_id
_entity_poly.type
_entity_poly.pdbx_seq_one_letter_code
_entity_poly.pdbx_strand_id
1 'polypeptide(L)'
;MNHTNSKTRRMRLACGGIGALALAAAAGAAAQQGPEGLDEARGALERWVETRKVITQEERDWTLGKELLTDRIALVQREIDGLKGRIGEAQGSIQEADRKRDELVAQNEKLKEASGKLAALVASLEARTLALLARSPEPIAERVKPLSQRLPKAGETTKASLSERFQNVVGILNELNKFQREVTVTSEVRQLTDGTSAEVTVLYIGVSCAFYASADGRAAGLGNSTATGWEWQPANERAADILKAIAVFRNESVAEFVQLPLRVQ
;
A
#
# COMPACT_ATOMS: atom_id res chain seq x y z
N MET A 1 28.16 16.94 -57.02
CA MET A 1 29.24 17.60 -56.24
C MET A 1 30.16 16.50 -55.73
N ASN A 2 31.30 16.25 -56.40
CA ASN A 2 32.63 16.86 -56.15
C ASN A 2 33.09 16.61 -54.69
N HIS A 3 34.27 16.07 -54.36
CA HIS A 3 35.46 15.72 -55.12
C HIS A 3 36.41 14.88 -54.22
N THR A 4 37.20 13.98 -54.84
CA THR A 4 38.65 13.68 -54.60
C THR A 4 39.09 12.88 -53.36
N ASN A 5 39.72 11.70 -53.50
CA ASN A 5 41.12 11.36 -53.89
C ASN A 5 41.94 11.03 -52.61
N SER A 6 42.56 9.85 -52.41
CA SER A 6 43.79 9.47 -53.10
C SER A 6 44.08 7.95 -53.09
N LYS A 7 44.80 7.55 -54.14
CA LYS A 7 45.43 6.25 -54.43
C LYS A 7 46.78 6.13 -53.70
N THR A 8 47.22 4.89 -53.42
CA THR A 8 48.60 4.38 -53.65
C THR A 8 48.63 2.86 -53.43
N ARG A 9 48.56 2.03 -54.48
CA ARG A 9 49.62 1.44 -55.33
C ARG A 9 50.46 0.32 -54.68
N ARG A 10 50.15 -0.91 -55.10
CA ARG A 10 51.01 -2.10 -55.10
C ARG A 10 52.23 -1.88 -56.00
N MET A 11 53.40 -2.39 -55.61
CA MET A 11 54.59 -2.45 -56.47
C MET A 11 55.23 -3.84 -56.38
N ARG A 12 55.39 -4.47 -57.55
CA ARG A 12 56.11 -5.73 -57.80
C ARG A 12 57.53 -5.44 -58.29
N LEU A 13 58.45 -6.36 -57.96
CA LEU A 13 59.64 -6.84 -58.68
C LEU A 13 60.46 -5.92 -59.61
N ALA A 14 61.78 -5.89 -59.38
CA ALA A 14 62.87 -5.96 -60.39
C ALA A 14 64.18 -6.31 -59.65
N CYS A 15 64.82 -7.46 -59.89
CA CYS A 15 65.87 -7.71 -60.91
C CYS A 15 67.07 -6.73 -60.85
N GLY A 16 68.25 -7.28 -60.57
CA GLY A 16 69.54 -6.60 -60.71
C GLY A 16 70.70 -7.56 -60.48
N GLY A 17 71.07 -8.30 -61.52
CA GLY A 17 72.31 -9.09 -61.56
C GLY A 17 73.50 -8.24 -61.99
N ILE A 18 74.65 -8.46 -61.35
CA ILE A 18 76.00 -8.06 -61.73
C ILE A 18 76.88 -9.17 -61.11
N GLY A 19 77.85 -9.83 -61.72
CA GLY A 19 78.59 -9.71 -62.97
C GLY A 19 79.82 -10.62 -62.78
N ALA A 20 80.17 -11.40 -63.80
CA ALA A 20 81.17 -12.46 -63.74
C ALA A 20 82.63 -11.99 -63.94
N LEU A 21 83.56 -12.76 -63.37
CA LEU A 21 84.98 -12.99 -63.71
C LEU A 21 85.99 -11.83 -63.80
N ALA A 22 87.04 -11.92 -62.97
CA ALA A 22 88.42 -11.72 -63.41
C ALA A 22 89.39 -12.56 -62.56
N LEU A 23 89.88 -13.67 -63.13
CA LEU A 23 91.04 -14.41 -62.65
C LEU A 23 92.27 -13.85 -63.40
N ALA A 24 93.24 -13.26 -62.68
CA ALA A 24 94.60 -13.09 -63.19
C ALA A 24 95.57 -12.97 -62.01
N ALA A 25 96.63 -13.78 -62.10
CA ALA A 25 97.59 -14.08 -61.06
C ALA A 25 98.58 -12.94 -60.77
N ALA A 26 98.94 -12.81 -59.49
CA ALA A 26 100.28 -12.40 -59.06
C ALA A 26 100.65 -13.20 -57.82
N ALA A 27 101.75 -13.95 -57.95
CA ALA A 27 102.26 -14.88 -56.97
C ALA A 27 102.92 -14.18 -55.77
N GLY A 28 102.77 -14.80 -54.60
CA GLY A 28 103.86 -14.99 -53.66
C GLY A 28 104.22 -13.84 -52.72
N ALA A 29 103.61 -13.85 -51.54
CA ALA A 29 104.31 -13.61 -50.28
C ALA A 29 103.59 -14.41 -49.18
N ALA A 30 104.18 -15.53 -48.78
CA ALA A 30 103.72 -16.33 -47.65
C ALA A 30 103.98 -15.56 -46.34
N ALA A 31 103.01 -15.54 -45.42
CA ALA A 31 103.28 -15.47 -43.99
C ALA A 31 102.04 -15.87 -43.17
N GLN A 32 102.18 -16.98 -42.45
CA GLN A 32 101.50 -17.38 -41.22
C GLN A 32 100.00 -17.07 -41.04
N GLN A 33 99.15 -18.07 -41.32
CA GLN A 33 98.07 -18.39 -40.39
C GLN A 33 98.53 -19.59 -39.56
N GLY A 34 99.03 -19.32 -38.36
CA GLY A 34 99.24 -20.36 -37.36
C GLY A 34 97.89 -20.95 -36.90
N PRO A 35 97.92 -22.03 -36.08
CA PRO A 35 96.72 -22.66 -35.51
C PRO A 35 95.77 -21.69 -34.77
N GLU A 36 96.24 -20.49 -34.37
CA GLU A 36 95.45 -19.46 -33.68
C GLU A 36 94.31 -18.83 -34.53
N GLY A 37 94.47 -18.67 -35.84
CA GLY A 37 93.42 -18.05 -36.69
C GLY A 37 92.21 -18.96 -36.97
N LEU A 38 92.43 -20.28 -36.92
CA LEU A 38 91.37 -21.29 -37.02
C LEU A 38 90.55 -21.38 -35.73
N ASP A 39 91.20 -21.23 -34.57
CA ASP A 39 90.52 -21.22 -33.27
C ASP A 39 89.75 -19.90 -33.04
N GLU A 40 90.25 -18.76 -33.51
CA GLU A 40 89.53 -17.49 -33.46
C GLU A 40 88.28 -17.49 -34.36
N ALA A 41 88.37 -18.08 -35.55
CA ALA A 41 87.23 -18.28 -36.44
C ALA A 41 86.18 -19.26 -35.87
N ARG A 42 86.63 -20.34 -35.20
CA ARG A 42 85.73 -21.27 -34.48
C ARG A 42 85.03 -20.59 -33.30
N GLY A 43 85.75 -19.82 -32.49
CA GLY A 43 85.17 -19.07 -31.37
C GLY A 43 84.21 -17.95 -31.81
N ALA A 44 84.43 -17.35 -32.99
CA ALA A 44 83.47 -16.42 -33.60
C ALA A 44 82.21 -17.15 -34.10
N LEU A 45 82.36 -18.34 -34.68
CA LEU A 45 81.25 -19.19 -35.12
C LEU A 45 80.40 -19.65 -33.93
N GLU A 46 81.04 -20.06 -32.83
CA GLU A 46 80.37 -20.52 -31.61
C GLU A 46 79.54 -19.39 -30.97
N ARG A 47 80.11 -18.19 -30.81
CA ARG A 47 79.39 -16.99 -30.37
C ARG A 47 78.25 -16.59 -31.32
N TRP A 48 78.42 -16.76 -32.63
CA TRP A 48 77.37 -16.50 -33.60
C TRP A 48 76.21 -17.49 -33.47
N VAL A 49 76.52 -18.79 -33.28
CA VAL A 49 75.51 -19.83 -33.04
C VAL A 49 74.77 -19.58 -31.72
N GLU A 50 75.49 -19.23 -30.65
CA GLU A 50 74.87 -18.86 -29.36
C GLU A 50 73.97 -17.64 -29.49
N THR A 51 74.45 -16.58 -30.15
CA THR A 51 73.65 -15.36 -30.39
C THR A 51 72.41 -15.70 -31.23
N ARG A 52 72.55 -16.53 -32.27
CA ARG A 52 71.43 -16.97 -33.11
C ARG A 52 70.42 -17.79 -32.30
N LYS A 53 70.89 -18.65 -31.40
CA LYS A 53 70.05 -19.44 -30.49
C LYS A 53 69.28 -18.53 -29.53
N VAL A 54 69.94 -17.56 -28.91
CA VAL A 54 69.31 -16.56 -28.04
C VAL A 54 68.27 -15.74 -28.79
N ILE A 55 68.59 -15.24 -29.99
CA ILE A 55 67.62 -14.50 -30.83
C ILE A 55 66.40 -15.37 -31.16
N THR A 56 66.62 -16.63 -31.56
CA THR A 56 65.52 -17.54 -31.90
C THR A 56 64.64 -17.84 -30.67
N GLN A 57 65.27 -17.97 -29.50
CA GLN A 57 64.55 -18.19 -28.25
C GLN A 57 63.74 -16.95 -27.85
N GLU A 58 64.33 -15.76 -27.94
CA GLU A 58 63.65 -14.48 -27.66
C GLU A 58 62.52 -14.21 -28.64
N GLU A 59 62.69 -14.48 -29.94
CA GLU A 59 61.63 -14.37 -30.96
C GLU A 59 60.45 -15.29 -30.65
N ARG A 60 60.72 -16.52 -30.22
CA ARG A 60 59.69 -17.48 -29.81
C ARG A 60 58.98 -17.02 -28.54
N ASP A 61 59.73 -16.64 -27.52
CA ASP A 61 59.20 -16.23 -26.22
C ASP A 61 58.41 -14.91 -26.36
N TRP A 62 58.85 -13.99 -27.22
CA TRP A 62 58.12 -12.80 -27.63
C TRP A 62 56.81 -13.13 -28.35
N THR A 63 56.83 -14.07 -29.28
CA THR A 63 55.62 -14.50 -30.01
C THR A 63 54.60 -15.12 -29.07
N LEU A 64 55.03 -16.02 -28.18
CA LEU A 64 54.20 -16.62 -27.14
C LEU A 64 53.65 -15.58 -26.17
N GLY A 65 54.51 -14.65 -25.70
CA GLY A 65 54.10 -13.57 -24.81
C GLY A 65 53.07 -12.65 -25.45
N LYS A 66 53.24 -12.33 -26.74
CA LYS A 66 52.29 -11.52 -27.51
C LYS A 66 50.94 -12.22 -27.66
N GLU A 67 50.93 -13.51 -27.99
CA GLU A 67 49.69 -14.30 -28.09
C GLU A 67 48.97 -14.36 -26.74
N LEU A 68 49.70 -14.69 -25.66
CA LEU A 68 49.14 -14.76 -24.31
C LEU A 68 48.53 -13.42 -23.85
N LEU A 69 49.22 -12.30 -24.10
CA LEU A 69 48.69 -10.97 -23.76
C LEU A 69 47.45 -10.63 -24.60
N THR A 70 47.44 -11.00 -25.88
CA THR A 70 46.30 -10.77 -26.77
C THR A 70 45.07 -11.54 -26.30
N ASP A 71 45.24 -12.82 -25.94
CA ASP A 71 44.17 -13.65 -25.40
C ASP A 71 43.63 -13.11 -24.07
N ARG A 72 44.53 -12.63 -23.20
CA ARG A 72 44.15 -12.04 -21.91
C ARG A 72 43.40 -10.73 -22.07
N ILE A 73 43.80 -9.87 -23.02
CA ILE A 73 43.07 -8.65 -23.37
C ILE A 73 41.66 -9.01 -23.87
N ALA A 74 41.54 -10.02 -24.74
CA ALA A 74 40.25 -10.46 -25.26
C ALA A 74 39.33 -11.06 -24.16
N LEU A 75 39.91 -11.76 -23.18
CA LEU A 75 39.16 -12.25 -22.00
C LEU A 75 38.65 -11.09 -21.13
N VAL A 76 39.55 -10.18 -20.73
CA VAL A 76 39.20 -9.02 -19.89
C VAL A 76 38.18 -8.13 -20.58
N GLN A 77 38.28 -7.94 -21.90
CA GLN A 77 37.30 -7.17 -22.66
C GLN A 77 35.90 -7.80 -22.60
N ARG A 78 35.79 -9.13 -22.77
CA ARG A 78 34.52 -9.85 -22.61
C ARG A 78 33.96 -9.74 -21.19
N GLU A 79 34.82 -9.80 -20.17
CA GLU A 79 34.42 -9.60 -18.78
C GLU A 79 33.90 -8.18 -18.54
N ILE A 80 34.57 -7.14 -19.07
CA ILE A 80 34.13 -5.75 -18.99
C ILE A 80 32.76 -5.58 -19.64
N ASP A 81 32.55 -6.15 -20.82
CA ASP A 81 31.28 -6.03 -21.54
C ASP A 81 30.16 -6.77 -20.80
N GLY A 82 30.44 -7.95 -20.23
CA GLY A 82 29.52 -8.67 -19.37
C GLY A 82 29.15 -7.90 -18.09
N LEU A 83 30.13 -7.29 -17.42
CA LEU A 83 29.91 -6.46 -16.24
C LEU A 83 29.09 -5.21 -16.57
N LYS A 84 29.35 -4.55 -17.70
CA LYS A 84 28.55 -3.42 -18.18
C LYS A 84 27.09 -3.80 -18.42
N GLY A 85 26.84 -4.96 -19.02
CA GLY A 85 25.49 -5.51 -19.20
C GLY A 85 24.77 -5.69 -17.87
N ARG A 86 25.43 -6.35 -16.91
CA ARG A 86 24.88 -6.56 -15.55
C ARG A 86 24.63 -5.26 -14.80
N ILE A 87 25.48 -4.25 -14.97
CA ILE A 87 25.26 -2.91 -14.40
C ILE A 87 24.02 -2.27 -15.01
N GLY A 88 23.83 -2.35 -16.33
CA GLY A 88 22.65 -1.83 -17.01
C GLY A 88 21.35 -2.50 -16.54
N GLU A 89 21.35 -3.82 -16.43
CA GLU A 89 20.22 -4.59 -15.87
C GLU A 89 19.91 -4.18 -14.43
N ALA A 90 20.94 -4.07 -13.59
CA ALA A 90 20.78 -3.64 -12.20
C ALA A 90 20.23 -2.21 -12.10
N GLN A 91 20.74 -1.28 -12.93
CA GLN A 91 20.24 0.10 -12.98
C GLN A 91 18.77 0.16 -13.43
N GLY A 92 18.40 -0.61 -14.45
CA GLY A 92 17.01 -0.71 -14.90
C GLY A 92 16.09 -1.24 -13.80
N SER A 93 16.50 -2.32 -13.12
CA SER A 93 15.75 -2.89 -12.00
C SER A 93 15.60 -1.90 -10.84
N ILE A 94 16.63 -1.11 -10.52
CA ILE A 94 16.57 -0.06 -9.48
C ILE A 94 15.55 1.00 -9.87
N GLN A 95 15.57 1.48 -11.11
CA GLN A 95 14.61 2.50 -11.58
C GLN A 95 13.15 2.01 -11.52
N GLU A 96 12.90 0.76 -11.88
CA GLU A 96 11.56 0.17 -11.76
C GLU A 96 11.12 0.04 -10.30
N ALA A 97 12.03 -0.39 -9.42
CA ALA A 97 11.77 -0.49 -7.99
C ALA A 97 11.47 0.87 -7.36
N ASP A 98 12.24 1.91 -7.70
CA ASP A 98 12.01 3.28 -7.24
C ASP A 98 10.66 3.81 -7.72
N ARG A 99 10.32 3.61 -9.01
CA ARG A 99 9.02 4.00 -9.54
C ARG A 99 7.87 3.30 -8.80
N LYS A 100 7.99 2.00 -8.53
CA LYS A 100 6.97 1.23 -7.80
C LYS A 100 6.87 1.67 -6.35
N ARG A 101 7.99 2.02 -5.71
CA ARG A 101 8.02 2.58 -4.37
C ARG A 101 7.25 3.91 -4.32
N ASP A 102 7.53 4.83 -5.24
CA ASP A 102 6.87 6.12 -5.30
C ASP A 102 5.36 5.99 -5.52
N GLU A 103 4.95 5.07 -6.40
CA GLU A 103 3.53 4.74 -6.61
C GLU A 103 2.87 4.23 -5.33
N LEU A 104 3.50 3.27 -4.63
CA LEU A 104 2.97 2.71 -3.40
C LEU A 104 2.90 3.73 -2.27
N VAL A 105 3.88 4.64 -2.17
CA VAL A 105 3.86 5.75 -1.21
C VAL A 105 2.68 6.68 -1.51
N ALA A 106 2.48 7.06 -2.76
CA ALA A 106 1.36 7.92 -3.15
C ALA A 106 0.00 7.25 -2.90
N GLN A 107 -0.13 5.93 -3.16
CA GLN A 107 -1.33 5.17 -2.83
C GLN A 107 -1.56 5.10 -1.32
N ASN A 108 -0.50 4.89 -0.53
CA ASN A 108 -0.58 4.83 0.93
C ASN A 108 -1.08 6.16 1.52
N GLU A 109 -0.55 7.29 1.07
CA GLU A 109 -0.99 8.61 1.53
C GLU A 109 -2.46 8.89 1.17
N LYS A 110 -2.91 8.54 -0.05
CA LYS A 110 -4.33 8.63 -0.42
C LYS A 110 -5.23 7.79 0.49
N LEU A 111 -4.82 6.56 0.81
CA LEU A 111 -5.58 5.66 1.69
C LEU A 111 -5.63 6.20 3.12
N LYS A 112 -4.53 6.76 3.64
CA LYS A 112 -4.50 7.41 4.95
C LYS A 112 -5.46 8.59 5.01
N GLU A 113 -5.46 9.46 3.98
CA GLU A 113 -6.35 10.61 3.92
C GLU A 113 -7.82 10.17 3.91
N ALA A 114 -8.17 9.18 3.06
CA ALA A 114 -9.52 8.63 2.98
C ALA A 114 -9.96 7.98 4.31
N SER A 115 -9.06 7.21 4.94
CA SER A 115 -9.30 6.59 6.25
C SER A 115 -9.53 7.64 7.34
N GLY A 116 -8.75 8.72 7.35
CA GLY A 116 -8.91 9.84 8.26
C GLY A 116 -10.28 10.54 8.11
N LYS A 117 -10.70 10.79 6.87
CA LYS A 117 -12.05 11.34 6.58
C LYS A 117 -13.16 10.42 7.07
N LEU A 118 -13.05 9.11 6.81
CA LEU A 118 -14.03 8.13 7.26
C LEU A 118 -14.08 8.06 8.80
N ALA A 119 -12.94 8.09 9.47
CA ALA A 119 -12.87 8.11 10.93
C ALA A 119 -13.57 9.33 11.53
N ALA A 120 -13.39 10.51 10.93
CA ALA A 120 -14.07 11.73 11.35
C ALA A 120 -15.60 11.65 11.13
N LEU A 121 -16.03 11.11 9.99
CA LEU A 121 -17.45 10.88 9.71
C LEU A 121 -18.09 9.91 10.71
N VAL A 122 -17.42 8.79 11.00
CA VAL A 122 -17.92 7.81 11.99
C VAL A 122 -18.02 8.45 13.37
N ALA A 123 -17.02 9.22 13.81
CA ALA A 123 -17.08 9.94 15.08
C ALA A 123 -18.26 10.92 15.15
N SER A 124 -18.55 11.64 14.06
CA SER A 124 -19.73 12.51 13.97
C SER A 124 -21.05 11.72 14.06
N LEU A 125 -21.13 10.58 13.37
CA LEU A 125 -22.31 9.72 13.42
C LEU A 125 -22.54 9.11 14.80
N GLU A 126 -21.48 8.69 15.49
CA GLU A 126 -21.54 8.19 16.87
C GLU A 126 -22.11 9.26 17.80
N ALA A 127 -21.57 10.48 17.75
CA ALA A 127 -22.05 11.59 18.58
C ALA A 127 -23.53 11.90 18.32
N ARG A 128 -23.96 11.94 17.05
CA ARG A 128 -25.36 12.15 16.67
C ARG A 128 -26.26 11.00 17.12
N THR A 129 -25.78 9.76 17.03
CA THR A 129 -26.52 8.57 17.47
C THR A 129 -26.71 8.58 18.98
N LEU A 130 -25.67 8.92 19.75
CA LEU A 130 -25.79 9.07 21.20
C LEU A 130 -26.75 10.20 21.60
N ALA A 131 -26.71 11.33 20.89
CA ALA A 131 -27.66 12.42 21.12
C ALA A 131 -29.11 12.01 20.83
N LEU A 132 -29.34 11.19 19.79
CA LEU A 132 -30.65 10.63 19.49
C LEU A 132 -31.12 9.65 20.58
N LEU A 133 -30.21 8.80 21.07
CA LEU A 133 -30.51 7.86 22.16
C LEU A 133 -30.89 8.56 23.46
N ALA A 134 -30.24 9.68 23.79
CA ALA A 134 -30.57 10.48 24.98
C ALA A 134 -32.02 11.02 24.95
N ARG A 135 -32.58 11.20 23.75
CA ARG A 135 -33.94 11.69 23.51
C ARG A 135 -34.95 10.57 23.26
N SER A 136 -34.50 9.32 23.21
CA SER A 136 -35.33 8.17 22.88
C SER A 136 -36.05 7.62 24.13
N PRO A 137 -37.23 7.00 23.97
CA PRO A 137 -37.93 6.38 25.08
C PRO A 137 -37.18 5.17 25.66
N GLU A 138 -37.43 4.87 26.93
CA GLU A 138 -36.70 3.86 27.70
C GLU A 138 -36.67 2.46 27.07
N PRO A 139 -37.77 1.91 26.51
CA PRO A 139 -37.76 0.57 25.95
C PRO A 139 -36.74 0.37 24.83
N ILE A 140 -36.58 1.38 23.96
CA ILE A 140 -35.60 1.29 22.87
C ILE A 140 -34.18 1.57 23.37
N ALA A 141 -34.02 2.47 24.35
CA ALA A 141 -32.73 2.76 24.96
C ALA A 141 -32.13 1.53 25.66
N GLU A 142 -32.95 0.77 26.39
CA GLU A 142 -32.53 -0.49 27.02
C GLU A 142 -32.26 -1.59 25.99
N ARG A 143 -33.07 -1.69 24.92
CA ARG A 143 -32.86 -2.68 23.85
C ARG A 143 -31.52 -2.53 23.14
N VAL A 144 -31.09 -1.29 22.89
CA VAL A 144 -29.83 -1.00 22.18
C VAL A 144 -28.63 -0.79 23.11
N LYS A 145 -28.84 -0.88 24.43
CA LYS A 145 -27.80 -0.69 25.46
C LYS A 145 -26.51 -1.49 25.24
N PRO A 146 -26.55 -2.78 24.82
CA PRO A 146 -25.32 -3.53 24.55
C PRO A 146 -24.51 -2.96 23.38
N LEU A 147 -25.17 -2.33 22.40
CA LEU A 147 -24.52 -1.70 21.26
C LEU A 147 -24.04 -0.29 21.60
N SER A 148 -24.84 0.49 22.36
CA SER A 148 -24.49 1.86 22.73
C SER A 148 -23.30 1.93 23.69
N GLN A 149 -23.15 0.95 24.58
CA GLN A 149 -21.97 0.83 25.46
C GLN A 149 -20.66 0.55 24.72
N ARG A 150 -20.73 0.07 23.48
CA ARG A 150 -19.56 -0.19 22.63
C ARG A 150 -19.16 1.03 21.79
N LEU A 151 -19.97 2.10 21.80
CA LEU A 151 -19.61 3.35 21.17
C LEU A 151 -18.65 4.13 22.07
N PRO A 152 -17.50 4.61 21.54
CA PRO A 152 -16.62 5.49 22.30
C PRO A 152 -17.34 6.81 22.60
N LYS A 153 -17.10 7.36 23.80
CA LYS A 153 -17.52 8.75 24.07
C LYS A 153 -16.58 9.72 23.36
N ALA A 154 -17.05 10.95 23.16
CA ALA A 154 -16.26 11.99 22.52
C ALA A 154 -14.90 12.17 23.23
N GLY A 155 -13.81 11.96 22.50
CA GLY A 155 -12.44 12.07 23.04
C GLY A 155 -11.87 10.81 23.68
N GLU A 156 -12.63 9.72 23.78
CA GLU A 156 -12.09 8.45 24.30
C GLU A 156 -11.34 7.66 23.22
N THR A 157 -10.23 7.05 23.62
CA THR A 157 -9.50 6.11 22.78
C THR A 157 -10.18 4.75 22.83
N THR A 158 -10.48 4.20 21.66
CA THR A 158 -11.14 2.90 21.53
C THR A 158 -10.20 1.87 20.93
N LYS A 159 -10.31 0.63 21.41
CA LYS A 159 -9.63 -0.53 20.83
C LYS A 159 -10.39 -1.11 19.64
N ALA A 160 -11.65 -0.72 19.44
CA ALA A 160 -12.48 -1.20 18.34
C ALA A 160 -12.02 -0.61 17.00
N SER A 161 -12.06 -1.44 15.97
CA SER A 161 -11.80 -1.01 14.60
C SER A 161 -12.86 -0.03 14.09
N LEU A 162 -12.52 0.74 13.05
CA LEU A 162 -13.44 1.66 12.41
C LEU A 162 -14.70 0.95 11.87
N SER A 163 -14.53 -0.26 11.35
CA SER A 163 -15.62 -1.09 10.83
C SER A 163 -16.58 -1.53 11.93
N GLU A 164 -16.07 -2.03 13.07
CA GLU A 164 -16.90 -2.44 14.21
C GLU A 164 -17.70 -1.26 14.78
N ARG A 165 -17.06 -0.10 14.91
CA ARG A 165 -17.71 1.15 15.34
C ARG A 165 -18.87 1.54 14.42
N PHE A 166 -18.62 1.56 13.12
CA PHE A 166 -19.65 1.86 12.12
C PHE A 166 -20.80 0.84 12.16
N GLN A 167 -20.50 -0.45 12.32
CA GLN A 167 -21.52 -1.50 12.47
C GLN A 167 -22.39 -1.28 13.72
N ASN A 168 -21.80 -0.88 14.85
CA ASN A 168 -22.58 -0.55 16.06
C ASN A 168 -23.53 0.62 15.81
N VAL A 169 -23.07 1.69 15.15
CA VAL A 169 -23.92 2.83 14.76
C VAL A 169 -25.08 2.37 13.87
N VAL A 170 -24.81 1.60 12.82
CA VAL A 170 -25.84 1.07 11.90
C VAL A 170 -26.82 0.18 12.66
N GLY A 171 -26.35 -0.67 13.57
CA GLY A 171 -27.19 -1.54 14.39
C GLY A 171 -28.16 -0.75 15.26
N ILE A 172 -27.66 0.28 15.96
CA ILE A 172 -28.50 1.16 16.79
C ILE A 172 -29.53 1.90 15.93
N LEU A 173 -29.12 2.50 14.83
CA LEU A 173 -30.02 3.24 13.93
C LEU A 173 -31.09 2.33 13.31
N ASN A 174 -30.74 1.08 12.99
CA ASN A 174 -31.70 0.10 12.49
C ASN A 174 -32.76 -0.24 13.54
N GLU A 175 -32.36 -0.48 14.78
CA GLU A 175 -33.30 -0.75 15.87
C GLU A 175 -34.17 0.46 16.21
N LEU A 176 -33.61 1.67 16.17
CA LEU A 176 -34.39 2.91 16.31
C LEU A 176 -35.40 3.08 15.18
N ASN A 177 -35.00 2.83 13.93
CA ASN A 177 -35.88 2.93 12.77
C ASN A 177 -36.99 1.88 12.80
N LYS A 178 -36.72 0.65 13.28
CA LYS A 178 -37.77 -0.35 13.51
C LYS A 178 -38.76 0.13 14.56
N PHE A 179 -38.26 0.58 15.71
CA PHE A 179 -39.12 1.09 16.79
C PHE A 179 -39.97 2.28 16.32
N GLN A 180 -39.39 3.20 15.55
CA GLN A 180 -40.10 4.35 14.97
C GLN A 180 -41.29 3.97 14.07
N ARG A 181 -41.24 2.80 13.43
CA ARG A 181 -42.28 2.32 12.51
C ARG A 181 -43.38 1.51 13.21
N GLU A 182 -43.18 1.19 14.49
CA GLU A 182 -44.06 0.32 15.24
C GLU A 182 -44.77 1.10 16.35
N VAL A 183 -45.97 0.62 16.68
CA VAL A 183 -46.67 1.00 17.91
C VAL A 183 -46.40 -0.11 18.92
N THR A 184 -45.86 0.26 20.08
CA THR A 184 -45.43 -0.72 21.11
C THR A 184 -46.18 -0.47 22.40
N VAL A 185 -46.70 -1.54 23.02
CA VAL A 185 -47.34 -1.47 24.34
C VAL A 185 -46.53 -2.23 25.37
N THR A 186 -46.18 -1.58 26.48
CA THR A 186 -45.42 -2.17 27.60
C THR A 186 -46.14 -1.91 28.92
N SER A 187 -45.93 -2.77 29.92
CA SER A 187 -46.29 -2.48 31.31
C SER A 187 -45.06 -1.94 32.03
N GLU A 188 -45.20 -0.79 32.70
CA GLU A 188 -44.11 -0.10 33.37
C GLU A 188 -44.57 0.40 34.75
N VAL A 189 -43.69 0.35 35.73
CA VAL A 189 -43.96 0.95 37.04
C VAL A 189 -43.50 2.40 37.01
N ARG A 190 -44.42 3.34 37.21
CA ARG A 190 -44.12 4.77 37.19
C ARG A 190 -44.45 5.42 38.51
N GLN A 191 -43.61 6.38 38.89
CA GLN A 191 -43.88 7.24 40.03
C GLN A 191 -44.79 8.38 39.57
N LEU A 192 -45.98 8.46 40.17
CA LEU A 192 -46.96 9.48 39.87
C LEU A 192 -46.57 10.80 40.56
N THR A 193 -47.20 11.90 40.13
CA THR A 193 -47.05 13.22 40.78
C THR A 193 -47.35 13.21 42.27
N ASP A 194 -48.14 12.24 42.72
CA ASP A 194 -48.59 12.10 44.11
C ASP A 194 -47.57 11.33 44.97
N GLY A 195 -46.40 10.98 44.40
CA GLY A 195 -45.31 10.27 45.07
C GLY A 195 -45.49 8.75 45.17
N THR A 196 -46.67 8.25 44.81
CA THR A 196 -46.99 6.82 44.74
C THR A 196 -46.47 6.19 43.46
N SER A 197 -45.97 4.95 43.56
CA SER A 197 -45.66 4.12 42.39
C SER A 197 -46.90 3.36 41.96
N ALA A 198 -47.27 3.44 40.69
CA ALA A 198 -48.35 2.64 40.11
C ALA A 198 -47.85 1.90 38.87
N GLU A 199 -48.40 0.70 38.66
CA GLU A 199 -48.25 0.00 37.39
C GLU A 199 -49.13 0.67 36.34
N VAL A 200 -48.51 1.12 35.25
CA VAL A 200 -49.20 1.76 34.13
C VAL A 200 -48.90 1.01 32.85
N THR A 201 -49.88 0.95 31.96
CA THR A 201 -49.65 0.48 30.60
C THR A 201 -49.28 1.67 29.72
N VAL A 202 -48.16 1.56 29.01
CA VAL A 202 -47.62 2.62 28.14
C VAL A 202 -47.74 2.19 26.68
N LEU A 203 -48.33 3.04 25.85
CA LEU A 203 -48.45 2.94 24.40
C LEU A 203 -47.45 3.91 23.77
N TYR A 204 -46.36 3.39 23.21
CA TYR A 204 -45.38 4.15 22.43
C TYR A 204 -45.78 4.19 20.96
N ILE A 205 -45.75 5.38 20.37
CA ILE A 205 -45.91 5.59 18.94
C ILE A 205 -44.55 6.09 18.43
N GLY A 206 -43.74 5.13 17.98
CA GLY A 206 -42.36 5.39 17.60
C GLY A 206 -41.51 6.00 18.73
N VAL A 207 -40.48 6.75 18.37
CA VAL A 207 -39.53 7.39 19.30
C VAL A 207 -39.91 8.82 19.69
N SER A 208 -41.08 9.31 19.27
CA SER A 208 -41.44 10.73 19.45
C SER A 208 -42.48 10.96 20.53
N CYS A 209 -43.46 10.07 20.65
CA CYS A 209 -44.57 10.24 21.58
C CYS A 209 -45.04 8.92 22.19
N ALA A 210 -45.63 9.01 23.37
CA ALA A 210 -46.24 7.89 24.05
C ALA A 210 -47.37 8.35 24.98
N PHE A 211 -48.20 7.41 25.38
CA PHE A 211 -49.35 7.64 26.25
C PHE A 211 -49.30 6.58 27.33
N TYR A 212 -49.53 6.94 28.60
CA TYR A 212 -49.71 5.94 29.65
C TYR A 212 -51.06 6.09 30.32
N ALA A 213 -51.59 4.98 30.83
CA ALA A 213 -52.73 4.97 31.73
C ALA A 213 -52.61 3.83 32.75
N SER A 214 -53.05 4.10 33.98
CA SER A 214 -53.25 3.09 35.02
C SER A 214 -54.51 2.27 34.73
N ALA A 215 -54.53 1.01 35.15
CA ALA A 215 -55.67 0.11 34.95
C ALA A 215 -56.97 0.62 35.59
N ASP A 216 -56.87 1.39 36.68
CA ASP A 216 -58.02 2.02 37.36
C ASP A 216 -58.47 3.35 36.73
N GLY A 217 -57.79 3.81 35.67
CA GLY A 217 -58.09 5.06 34.97
C GLY A 217 -57.85 6.33 35.78
N ARG A 218 -57.22 6.25 36.96
CA ARG A 218 -57.00 7.42 37.82
C ARG A 218 -55.77 8.24 37.43
N ALA A 219 -54.80 7.60 36.78
CA ALA A 219 -53.56 8.22 36.36
C ALA A 219 -53.33 8.00 34.87
N ALA A 220 -53.05 9.08 34.14
CA ALA A 220 -52.66 9.03 32.75
C ALA A 220 -51.74 10.19 32.39
N GLY A 221 -51.02 10.07 31.28
CA GLY A 221 -50.12 11.12 30.84
C GLY A 221 -49.51 10.88 29.48
N LEU A 222 -48.82 11.92 29.03
CA LEU A 222 -48.25 12.07 27.70
C LEU A 222 -46.72 12.09 27.82
N GLY A 223 -46.06 11.22 27.07
CA GLY A 223 -44.61 11.17 26.96
C GLY A 223 -44.20 11.77 25.63
N ASN A 224 -43.21 12.65 25.62
CA ASN A 224 -42.68 13.20 24.38
C ASN A 224 -41.15 13.30 24.44
N SER A 225 -40.53 13.17 23.27
CA SER A 225 -39.11 13.44 23.09
C SER A 225 -38.87 14.95 23.02
N THR A 226 -38.20 15.53 24.03
CA THR A 226 -37.78 16.94 24.07
C THR A 226 -36.30 17.08 23.73
N ALA A 227 -35.81 18.31 23.57
CA ALA A 227 -34.39 18.56 23.29
C ALA A 227 -33.46 18.10 24.43
N THR A 228 -33.97 18.07 25.66
CA THR A 228 -33.26 17.72 26.89
C THR A 228 -33.38 16.25 27.28
N GLY A 229 -34.34 15.53 26.70
CA GLY A 229 -34.53 14.10 26.96
C GLY A 229 -35.98 13.67 26.74
N TRP A 230 -36.37 12.58 27.38
CA TRP A 230 -37.75 12.13 27.38
C TRP A 230 -38.49 12.71 28.59
N GLU A 231 -39.63 13.37 28.36
CA GLU A 231 -40.41 14.02 29.42
C GLU A 231 -41.85 13.49 29.47
N TRP A 232 -42.36 13.32 30.68
CA TRP A 232 -43.74 12.92 30.95
C TRP A 232 -44.54 14.09 31.51
N GLN A 233 -45.74 14.29 30.98
CA GLN A 233 -46.69 15.31 31.43
C GLN A 233 -47.99 14.62 31.84
N PRO A 234 -48.51 14.87 33.06
CA PRO A 234 -49.80 14.34 33.49
C PRO A 234 -50.94 14.82 32.59
N ALA A 235 -51.86 13.91 32.26
CA ALA A 235 -53.06 14.16 31.45
C ALA A 235 -54.18 13.19 31.87
N ASN A 236 -54.53 13.22 33.16
CA ASN A 236 -55.49 12.28 33.77
C ASN A 236 -56.88 12.37 33.12
N GLU A 237 -57.26 13.54 32.60
CA GLU A 237 -58.50 13.76 31.86
C GLU A 237 -58.61 12.94 30.57
N ARG A 238 -57.49 12.42 30.06
CA ARG A 238 -57.42 11.59 28.86
C ARG A 238 -57.33 10.08 29.14
N ALA A 239 -57.41 9.67 30.41
CA ALA A 239 -57.24 8.27 30.81
C ALA A 239 -58.19 7.31 30.06
N ALA A 240 -59.47 7.69 29.90
CA ALA A 240 -60.45 6.87 29.19
C ALA A 240 -60.10 6.67 27.71
N ASP A 241 -59.68 7.74 27.02
CA ASP A 241 -59.27 7.70 25.61
C ASP A 241 -58.02 6.82 25.44
N ILE A 242 -57.03 6.97 26.32
CA ILE A 242 -55.77 6.22 26.28
C ILE A 242 -56.01 4.73 26.55
N LEU A 243 -56.81 4.38 27.57
CA LEU A 243 -57.19 2.99 27.86
C LEU A 243 -57.94 2.35 26.69
N LYS A 244 -58.84 3.10 26.04
CA LYS A 244 -59.54 2.64 24.85
C LYS A 244 -58.58 2.36 23.70
N ALA A 245 -57.62 3.24 23.44
CA ALA A 245 -56.60 3.02 22.42
C ALA A 245 -55.74 1.78 22.70
N ILE A 246 -55.34 1.56 23.95
CA ILE A 246 -54.59 0.36 24.38
C ILE A 246 -55.43 -0.90 24.18
N ALA A 247 -56.72 -0.88 24.55
CA ALA A 247 -57.63 -2.02 24.38
C ALA A 247 -57.84 -2.36 22.89
N VAL A 248 -58.01 -1.34 22.04
CA VAL A 248 -58.12 -1.54 20.58
C VAL A 248 -56.83 -2.14 20.03
N PHE A 249 -55.66 -1.64 20.43
CA PHE A 249 -54.37 -2.17 19.98
C PHE A 249 -54.15 -3.64 20.39
N ARG A 250 -54.60 -4.02 21.60
CA ARG A 250 -54.52 -5.39 22.11
C ARG A 250 -55.60 -6.33 21.56
N ASN A 251 -56.48 -5.85 20.66
CA ASN A 251 -57.67 -6.57 20.19
C ASN A 251 -58.63 -7.01 21.31
N GLU A 252 -58.67 -6.25 22.41
CA GLU A 252 -59.58 -6.47 23.54
C GLU A 252 -60.93 -5.76 23.33
N SER A 253 -61.01 -4.86 22.34
CA SER A 253 -62.23 -4.14 21.95
C SER A 253 -62.38 -4.05 20.42
N VAL A 254 -63.57 -3.64 19.96
CA VAL A 254 -63.86 -3.47 18.53
C VAL A 254 -62.99 -2.35 17.95
N ALA A 255 -62.46 -2.55 16.73
CA ALA A 255 -61.68 -1.55 16.04
C ALA A 255 -62.47 -0.24 15.87
N GLU A 256 -61.97 0.83 16.47
CA GLU A 256 -62.59 2.16 16.44
C GLU A 256 -61.50 3.25 16.36
N PHE A 257 -61.85 4.38 15.76
CA PHE A 257 -60.99 5.56 15.76
C PHE A 257 -61.00 6.24 17.14
N VAL A 258 -59.84 6.28 17.79
CA VAL A 258 -59.63 7.00 19.06
C VAL A 258 -58.83 8.27 18.79
N GLN A 259 -59.32 9.41 19.28
CA GLN A 259 -58.60 10.68 19.15
C GLN A 259 -57.60 10.85 20.30
N LEU A 260 -56.30 10.77 19.97
CA LEU A 260 -55.22 11.04 20.91
C LEU A 260 -54.53 12.37 20.59
N PRO A 261 -54.22 13.20 21.59
CA PRO A 261 -53.52 14.45 21.37
C PRO A 261 -52.07 14.17 20.97
N LEU A 262 -51.75 14.39 19.70
CA LEU A 262 -50.38 14.32 19.17
C LEU A 262 -49.79 15.73 19.10
N ARG A 263 -48.61 15.92 19.69
CA ARG A 263 -47.76 17.07 19.41
C ARG A 263 -46.65 16.63 18.47
N VAL A 264 -46.71 17.09 17.22
CA VAL A 264 -45.61 16.94 16.27
C VAL A 264 -44.61 18.05 16.56
N GLN A 265 -43.35 17.70 16.81
CA GLN A 265 -42.23 18.64 16.94
C GLN A 265 -41.45 18.74 15.64
#